data_AF-A0A3A9GHW6-F1
#
_entry.id   AF-A0A3A9GHW6-F1
#
_cell.length_a   1.000
_cell.length_b   1.000
_cell.length_c   1.000
_cell.angle_alpha   90.00
_cell.angle_beta   90.00
_cell.angle_gamma   90.00
#
_symmetry.space_group_name_H-M   'P 1'
#
loop_
_entity.id
_entity.type
_entity.pdbx_description
1 polymer ?
#
loop_
_entity_poly.entity_id
_entity_poly.type
_entity_poly.pdbx_seq_one_letter_code
_entity_poly.pdbx_strand_id
1 'polypeptide(L)' 'MFEYMTAQEASERWNISVRRVQRLCKEKRIEGVININRVWLIPKTAKKPVDGRYKENKKQDGVD' A
#
# COMPACT_ATOMS: atom_id res chain seq x y z
N MET A 1 8.55 17.42 -5.80
CA MET A 1 9.49 16.28 -5.76
C MET A 1 8.68 15.03 -5.49
N PHE A 2 8.80 13.96 -6.29
CA PHE A 2 8.15 12.69 -5.93
C PHE A 2 8.94 12.04 -4.80
N GLU A 3 8.38 12.04 -3.60
CA GLU A 3 8.99 11.35 -2.47
C GLU A 3 8.55 9.90 -2.43
N TYR A 4 9.52 9.01 -2.33
CA TYR A 4 9.30 7.57 -2.18
C TYR A 4 9.67 7.12 -0.77
N MET A 5 9.09 6.00 -0.38
CA MET A 5 9.42 5.23 0.81
C MET A 5 9.65 3.77 0.40
N THR A 6 10.48 3.08 1.16
CA THR A 6 10.77 1.65 0.99
C THR A 6 9.58 0.80 1.44
N ALA A 7 9.60 -0.49 1.08
CA ALA A 7 8.63 -1.46 1.59
C ALA A 7 8.68 -1.61 3.13
N GLN A 8 9.81 -1.31 3.76
CA GLN A 8 9.96 -1.36 5.22
C GLN A 8 9.26 -0.17 5.89
N GLU A 9 9.52 1.05 5.43
CA GLU A 9 8.87 2.26 5.93
C GLU A 9 7.34 2.20 5.70
N ALA A 10 6.91 1.68 4.54
CA ALA A 10 5.49 1.47 4.28
C ALA A 10 4.87 0.42 5.22
N SER A 11 5.63 -0.62 5.61
CA SER A 11 5.22 -1.64 6.56
C SER A 11 4.96 -1.05 7.95
N GLU A 12 5.89 -0.22 8.42
CA GLU A 12 5.76 0.52 9.68
C GLU A 12 4.56 1.48 9.64
N ARG A 13 4.44 2.27 8.57
CA ARG A 13 3.35 3.24 8.40
C ARG A 13 1.97 2.61 8.31
N TRP A 14 1.84 1.47 7.66
CA TRP A 14 0.55 0.79 7.44
C TRP A 14 0.24 -0.28 8.48
N ASN A 15 1.16 -0.50 9.42
CA ASN A 15 1.13 -1.54 10.44
C ASN A 15 0.78 -2.92 9.84
N ILE A 16 1.53 -3.31 8.81
CA ILE A 16 1.43 -4.63 8.16
C ILE A 16 2.82 -5.16 7.89
N SER A 17 2.98 -6.48 7.79
CA SER A 17 4.30 -7.06 7.52
C SER A 17 4.89 -6.58 6.17
N VAL A 18 6.21 -6.43 6.12
CA VAL A 18 6.96 -6.14 4.87
C VAL A 18 6.57 -7.11 3.75
N ARG A 19 6.41 -8.40 4.07
CA ARG A 19 5.92 -9.42 3.13
C ARG A 19 4.56 -9.05 2.53
N ARG A 20 3.63 -8.52 3.32
CA ARG A 20 2.32 -8.06 2.84
C ARG A 20 2.48 -6.85 1.92
N VAL A 21 3.31 -5.87 2.29
CA VAL A 21 3.61 -4.71 1.42
C VAL A 21 4.16 -5.15 0.06
N GLN A 22 5.14 -6.05 0.06
CA GLN A 22 5.73 -6.59 -1.16
C GLN A 22 4.71 -7.34 -2.02
N ARG A 23 3.78 -8.09 -1.40
CA ARG A 23 2.66 -8.70 -2.14
C ARG A 23 1.76 -7.66 -2.78
N LEU A 24 1.38 -6.60 -2.05
CA LEU A 24 0.56 -5.51 -2.60
C LEU A 24 1.24 -4.83 -3.80
N CYS A 25 2.57 -4.64 -3.74
CA CYS A 25 3.36 -4.12 -4.85
C CYS A 25 3.34 -5.07 -6.06
N LYS A 26 3.59 -6.37 -5.84
CA LYS A 26 3.55 -7.41 -6.89
C LYS A 26 2.17 -7.56 -7.53
N GLU A 27 1.12 -7.47 -6.71
CA GLU A 27 -0.29 -7.55 -7.12
C GLU A 27 -0.78 -6.23 -7.76
N LYS A 28 0.10 -5.24 -7.99
CA LYS A 28 -0.22 -3.93 -8.56
C LYS A 28 -1.37 -3.20 -7.84
N ARG A 29 -1.47 -3.38 -6.52
CA ARG A 29 -2.54 -2.77 -5.69
C ARG A 29 -2.16 -1.39 -5.15
N ILE A 30 -0.96 -0.91 -5.44
CA ILE A 30 -0.44 0.39 -5.03
C ILE A 30 0.02 1.11 -6.29
N GLU A 31 -0.59 2.24 -6.58
CA GLU A 31 -0.29 3.03 -7.78
C GLU A 31 1.05 3.76 -7.64
N GLY A 32 1.76 3.92 -8.77
CA GLY A 32 3.04 4.64 -8.81
C GLY A 32 4.21 3.90 -8.15
N VAL A 33 4.05 2.61 -7.81
CA VAL A 33 5.15 1.79 -7.30
C VAL A 33 6.14 1.45 -8.39
N ILE A 34 7.43 1.56 -8.06
CA ILE A 34 8.54 1.22 -8.96
C ILE A 34 9.38 0.11 -8.30
N ASN A 35 9.81 -0.88 -9.08
CA ASN A 35 10.82 -1.85 -8.64
C ASN A 35 12.16 -1.53 -9.30
N ILE A 36 13.18 -1.22 -8.50
CA ILE A 36 14.54 -0.97 -8.98
C ILE A 36 15.49 -1.88 -8.20
N ASN A 37 16.26 -2.72 -8.90
CA ASN A 37 17.27 -3.59 -8.29
C ASN A 37 16.77 -4.37 -7.06
N ARG A 38 15.57 -4.95 -7.14
CA ARG A 38 14.90 -5.71 -6.06
C ARG A 38 14.36 -4.86 -4.89
N VAL A 39 14.47 -3.54 -4.97
CA VAL A 39 13.88 -2.60 -3.99
C VAL A 39 12.56 -2.07 -4.53
N TRP A 40 11.55 -2.00 -3.67
CA TRP A 40 10.28 -1.35 -3.97
C TRP A 40 10.32 0.10 -3.52
N LEU A 41 10.12 1.01 -4.47
CA LEU A 41 9.89 2.42 -4.23
C LEU A 41 8.38 2.67 -4.26
N ILE A 42 7.83 3.04 -3.11
CA ILE A 42 6.41 3.30 -2.93
C ILE A 42 6.23 4.80 -2.75
N PRO A 43 5.37 5.48 -3.54
CA PRO A 43 5.12 6.90 -3.33
C PRO A 43 4.66 7.16 -1.90
N LYS A 44 5.21 8.18 -1.22
CA LYS A 44 4.72 8.57 0.12
C LYS A 44 3.27 9.06 0.12
N THR A 45 2.75 9.47 -1.03
CA THR A 45 1.34 9.83 -1.22
C THR A 45 0.43 8.60 -1.34
N ALA A 46 0.98 7.40 -1.54
CA ALA A 46 0.21 6.17 -1.67
C ALA A 46 -0.48 5.81 -0.34
N LYS A 47 -1.77 5.51 -0.42
CA LYS A 47 -2.57 5.02 0.71
C LYS A 47 -2.52 3.49 0.78
N LYS A 48 -2.66 2.96 1.99
CA LYS A 48 -2.79 1.51 2.21
C LYS A 48 -4.01 1.01 1.44
N PRO A 49 -3.88 0.04 0.52
CA PRO A 49 -5.04 -0.52 -0.18
C PRO A 49 -5.90 -1.33 0.80
N VAL A 50 -7.21 -1.34 0.55
CA VAL A 50 -8.18 -2.13 1.32
C VAL A 50 -7.77 -3.61 1.34
N ASP A 51 -7.97 -4.32 2.44
CA ASP A 51 -7.66 -5.75 2.49
C ASP A 51 -8.74 -6.58 1.78
N GLY A 52 -8.47 -7.02 0.55
CA GLY A 52 -9.43 -7.76 -0.27
C GLY A 52 -9.79 -9.17 0.24
N ARG A 53 -9.24 -9.60 1.38
CA ARG A 53 -9.66 -10.84 2.07
C ARG A 53 -11.01 -10.69 2.76
N TYR A 54 -11.34 -9.47 3.17
CA TYR A 54 -12.63 -9.16 3.74
C TYR A 54 -13.51 -8.62 2.62
N LYS A 55 -14.72 -9.16 2.47
CA LYS A 55 -15.77 -8.42 1.76
C LYS A 55 -15.98 -7.16 2.57
N GLU A 56 -15.73 -5.99 1.99
CA GLU A 56 -16.16 -4.73 2.59
C GLU A 56 -17.64 -4.87 2.92
N ASN A 57 -17.98 -4.98 4.21
CA ASN A 57 -19.26 -4.47 4.65
C ASN A 57 -19.17 -2.97 4.38
N LYS A 58 -19.66 -2.55 3.22
CA LYS A 58 -19.87 -1.14 2.89
C LYS A 58 -20.62 -0.51 4.06
N LYS A 59 -19.92 0.14 4.98
CA LYS A 59 -20.53 1.26 5.69
C LYS A 59 -20.60 2.38 4.67
N GLN A 60 -21.71 2.40 3.93
CA GLN A 60 -22.28 3.65 3.46
C GLN A 60 -22.66 4.41 4.73
N ASP A 61 -21.69 5.12 5.33
CA ASP A 61 -22.04 6.17 6.27
C ASP A 61 -22.38 7.40 5.42
N GLY A 62 -23.62 7.39 4.90
CA GLY A 62 -24.29 8.61 4.52
C GLY A 62 -24.90 9.24 5.77
N VAL A 63 -24.30 10.34 6.24
CA VAL A 63 -24.79 11.41 7.13
C VAL A 63 -23.69 12.50 7.05
N ASP A 64 -23.82 13.74 6.58
CA ASP A 64 -24.88 14.65 6.11
C ASP A 64 -24.36 15.43 4.88
#